data_AF-A0A520T603-F1
#
_entry.id   AF-A0A520T603-F1
#
_cell.length_a   1.000
_cell.length_b   1.000
_cell.length_c   1.000
_cell.angle_alpha   90.00
_cell.angle_beta   90.00
_cell.angle_gamma   90.00
#
_symmetry.space_group_name_H-M   'P 1'
#
loop_
_entity.id
_entity.type
_entity.pdbx_description
1 polymer ?
#
loop_
_entity_poly.entity_id
_entity_poly.type
_entity_poly.pdbx_seq_one_letter_code
_entity_poly.pdbx_strand_id
1 'polypeptide(L)'
;MLKKLVDIFQARSLLHLIKIFIVFGLAGSLSVILSEPILRIINLDKIITFYPLYIVIRLIVIFPLYQLTLLGTALIFGEYDYFQKFFKKFFNLFKFK
;
A
#
# COMPACT_ATOMS: atom_id res chain seq x y z
N MET A 1 22.37 13.23 4.36
CA MET A 1 21.42 12.11 4.50
C MET A 1 20.04 12.43 3.93
N LEU A 2 19.38 13.52 4.34
CA LEU A 2 18.03 13.88 3.86
C LEU A 2 17.91 14.03 2.33
N LYS A 3 18.91 14.58 1.65
CA LYS A 3 18.92 14.68 0.17
C LYS A 3 18.81 13.30 -0.51
N LYS A 4 19.46 12.26 0.02
CA LYS A 4 19.36 10.90 -0.52
C LYS A 4 17.94 10.33 -0.43
N LEU A 5 17.21 10.63 0.65
CA LEU A 5 15.82 10.19 0.82
C LEU A 5 14.90 10.86 -0.19
N VAL A 6 15.11 12.15 -0.44
CA VAL A 6 14.37 12.91 -1.46
C VAL A 6 14.59 12.30 -2.84
N ASP A 7 15.83 11.92 -3.18
CA ASP A 7 16.13 11.28 -4.47
C ASP A 7 15.52 9.86 -4.60
N ILE A 8 15.58 9.04 -3.54
CA ILE A 8 15.01 7.68 -3.52
C ILE A 8 13.49 7.72 -3.74
N PHE A 9 12.81 8.62 -3.03
CA PHE A 9 11.37 8.81 -3.15
C PHE A 9 11.02 9.78 -4.29
N GLN A 10 11.97 10.21 -5.12
CA GLN A 10 11.74 11.18 -6.21
C GLN A 10 10.88 12.39 -5.79
N ALA A 11 11.06 12.85 -4.55
CA ALA A 11 10.27 13.89 -3.95
C ALA A 11 10.75 15.27 -4.43
N ARG A 12 9.84 16.21 -4.68
CA ARG A 12 10.21 17.58 -5.10
C ARG A 12 10.82 18.42 -3.96
N SER A 13 10.48 18.13 -2.71
CA SER A 13 10.94 18.87 -1.54
C SER A 13 10.78 18.04 -0.26
N LEU A 14 11.38 18.50 0.85
CA LEU A 14 11.20 17.87 2.18
C LEU A 14 9.73 17.88 2.64
N LEU A 15 8.97 18.94 2.34
CA LEU A 15 7.55 19.01 2.65
C LEU A 15 6.74 17.97 1.87
N HIS A 16 7.11 17.73 0.61
CA HIS A 16 6.47 16.68 -0.18
C HIS A 16 6.85 15.28 0.31
N LEU A 17 8.09 15.07 0.78
CA LEU A 17 8.48 13.81 1.44
C LEU A 17 7.65 13.53 2.71
N ILE A 18 7.42 14.54 3.54
CA ILE A 18 6.56 14.40 4.73
C ILE A 18 5.14 14.03 4.33
N LYS A 19 4.58 14.70 3.30
CA LYS A 19 3.24 14.36 2.78
C LYS A 19 3.18 12.91 2.29
N ILE A 20 4.20 12.44 1.57
CA ILE A 20 4.28 11.04 1.12
C ILE A 20 4.23 10.08 2.31
N PHE A 21 4.98 10.35 3.39
CA PHE A 21 4.95 9.49 4.57
C PHE A 21 3.61 9.51 5.31
N ILE A 22 2.95 10.66 5.40
CA ILE A 22 1.60 10.77 5.98
C ILE A 22 0.62 9.92 5.15
N VAL A 23 0.64 10.07 3.83
CA VAL A 23 -0.22 9.31 2.91
C VAL A 23 0.04 7.81 3.05
N PHE A 24 1.31 7.38 3.15
CA PHE A 24 1.68 5.99 3.37
C PHE A 24 1.19 5.45 4.71
N GLY A 25 1.34 6.23 5.80
CA GLY A 25 0.86 5.85 7.13
C GLY A 25 -0.67 5.66 7.14
N LEU A 26 -1.40 6.62 6.57
CA LEU A 26 -2.86 6.55 6.46
C LEU A 26 -3.31 5.39 5.58
N ALA A 27 -2.70 5.21 4.41
CA ALA A 27 -3.02 4.10 3.51
C ALA A 27 -2.77 2.74 4.16
N GLY A 28 -1.66 2.61 4.90
CA GLY A 28 -1.29 1.43 5.65
C GLY A 28 -2.33 1.08 6.71
N SER A 29 -2.66 2.03 7.60
CA SER A 29 -3.68 1.82 8.63
C SER A 29 -5.05 1.48 8.04
N LEU A 30 -5.48 2.20 6.99
CA LEU A 30 -6.76 1.93 6.32
C LEU A 30 -6.80 0.55 5.66
N SER A 31 -5.69 0.10 5.07
CA SER A 31 -5.64 -1.21 4.40
C SER A 31 -5.86 -2.38 5.36
N VAL A 32 -5.35 -2.27 6.59
CA VAL A 32 -5.55 -3.29 7.63
C VAL A 32 -7.01 -3.32 8.06
N ILE A 33 -7.61 -2.15 8.34
CA ILE A 33 -9.01 -2.04 8.75
C ILE A 33 -9.94 -2.59 7.66
N LEU A 34 -9.69 -2.25 6.38
CA LEU A 34 -10.49 -2.74 5.26
C LEU A 34 -10.26 -4.23 4.96
N SER A 35 -9.14 -4.81 5.39
CA SER A 35 -8.89 -6.24 5.21
C SER A 35 -9.73 -7.11 6.12
N GLU A 36 -10.06 -6.66 7.34
CA GLU A 36 -10.84 -7.43 8.30
C GLU A 36 -12.21 -7.89 7.78
N PRO A 37 -13.07 -7.02 7.20
CA PRO A 37 -14.35 -7.47 6.67
C PRO A 37 -14.17 -8.46 5.51
N ILE A 38 -13.14 -8.28 4.68
CA ILE A 38 -12.86 -9.14 3.54
C ILE A 38 -12.41 -10.53 4.00
N LEU A 39 -11.52 -10.59 4.99
CA LEU A 39 -11.07 -11.85 5.59
C LEU A 39 -12.23 -12.61 6.25
N ARG A 40 -13.17 -11.88 6.87
CA ARG A 40 -14.37 -12.45 7.49
C ARG A 40 -15.37 -12.97 6.46
N ILE A 41 -15.55 -12.30 5.33
CA ILE A 41 -16.38 -12.80 4.22
C ILE A 41 -15.81 -14.10 3.66
N ILE A 42 -14.48 -14.18 3.56
CA ILE A 42 -13.78 -15.37 3.07
C ILE A 42 -13.77 -16.48 4.14
N ASN A 43 -14.08 -16.19 5.41
CA ASN A 43 -13.96 -17.11 6.56
C ASN A 43 -12.58 -17.82 6.57
N LEU A 44 -11.52 -17.05 6.33
CA LEU A 44 -10.17 -17.59 6.15
C LEU A 44 -9.70 -18.37 7.40
N ASP A 45 -10.18 -17.97 8.57
CA ASP A 45 -10.00 -18.60 9.89
C ASP A 45 -10.55 -20.02 9.98
N LYS A 46 -11.59 -20.36 9.21
CA LYS A 46 -12.14 -21.73 9.15
C LYS A 46 -11.47 -22.61 8.11
N ILE A 47 -10.88 -21.99 7.08
CA ILE A 47 -10.26 -22.70 5.96
C ILE A 47 -8.82 -23.09 6.30
N ILE A 48 -8.11 -22.27 7.08
CA ILE A 48 -6.68 -22.43 7.30
C ILE A 48 -6.38 -22.53 8.80
N THR A 49 -6.20 -23.77 9.25
CA THR A 49 -5.78 -24.11 10.63
C THR A 49 -4.29 -23.90 10.87
N PHE A 50 -3.46 -23.86 9.81
CA PHE A 50 -2.02 -23.63 9.94
C PHE A 50 -1.70 -22.14 10.06
N TYR A 51 -1.34 -21.70 11.27
CA TYR A 51 -1.13 -20.29 11.61
C TYR A 51 -0.14 -19.54 10.70
N PRO A 52 1.02 -20.09 10.30
CA PRO A 52 1.92 -19.41 9.37
C PRO A 52 1.31 -19.17 7.98
N LEU A 53 0.57 -20.15 7.45
CA LEU A 53 -0.09 -20.03 6.14
C LEU A 53 -1.23 -19.01 6.17
N TYR A 54 -1.94 -18.94 7.30
CA TYR A 54 -2.95 -17.91 7.54
C TYR A 54 -2.37 -16.50 7.43
N ILE A 55 -1.21 -16.24 8.05
CA ILE A 55 -0.55 -14.92 7.97
C ILE A 55 -0.10 -14.59 6.55
N VAL A 56 0.48 -15.56 5.82
CA VAL A 56 0.94 -15.35 4.43
C VAL A 56 -0.24 -14.98 3.54
N ILE A 57 -1.35 -15.71 3.61
CA ILE A 57 -2.52 -15.43 2.78
C ILE A 57 -3.18 -14.12 3.20
N ARG A 58 -3.23 -13.82 4.50
CA ARG A 58 -3.69 -12.52 4.99
C ARG A 58 -2.87 -11.36 4.39
N LEU A 59 -1.55 -11.48 4.34
CA LEU A 59 -0.69 -10.48 3.70
C LEU A 59 -0.95 -10.36 2.18
N ILE A 60 -1.17 -11.49 1.50
CA ILE A 60 -1.52 -11.50 0.08
C ILE A 60 -2.86 -10.78 -0.16
N VAL A 61 -3.84 -10.89 0.73
CA VAL A 61 -5.13 -10.18 0.62
C VAL A 61 -5.02 -8.70 0.98
N ILE A 62 -4.24 -8.36 2.01
CA ILE A 62 -3.98 -6.96 2.39
C ILE A 62 -3.26 -6.22 1.25
N PHE A 63 -2.39 -6.91 0.50
CA PHE A 63 -1.57 -6.28 -0.51
C PHE A 63 -2.38 -5.56 -1.63
N PRO A 64 -3.38 -6.18 -2.30
CA PRO A 64 -4.27 -5.50 -3.23
C PRO A 64 -5.06 -4.34 -2.59
N LEU A 65 -5.54 -4.54 -1.35
CA LEU A 65 -6.30 -3.50 -0.65
C LEU A 65 -5.45 -2.29 -0.36
N TYR A 66 -4.19 -2.50 0.01
CA TYR A 66 -3.23 -1.44 0.21
C TYR A 66 -3.01 -0.61 -1.06
N GLN A 67 -2.99 -1.21 -2.24
CA GLN A 67 -2.87 -0.46 -3.49
C GLN A 67 -4.08 0.44 -3.75
N LEU A 68 -5.29 -0.03 -3.40
CA LEU A 68 -6.52 0.76 -3.50
C LEU A 68 -6.56 1.89 -2.48
N THR A 69 -6.21 1.61 -1.21
CA THR A 69 -6.18 2.64 -0.17
C THR A 69 -5.12 3.68 -0.43
N LEU A 70 -3.96 3.29 -0.95
CA LEU A 70 -2.88 4.20 -1.31
C LEU A 70 -3.29 5.17 -2.41
N LEU A 71 -3.96 4.69 -3.47
CA LEU A 71 -4.50 5.57 -4.50
C LEU A 71 -5.63 6.46 -3.97
N GLY A 72 -6.49 5.92 -3.09
CA GLY A 72 -7.56 6.67 -2.45
C GLY A 72 -7.07 7.80 -1.54
N THR A 73 -6.08 7.52 -0.68
CA THR A 73 -5.48 8.56 0.18
C THR A 73 -4.66 9.55 -0.64
N ALA A 74 -3.95 9.10 -1.69
CA ALA A 74 -3.25 10.00 -2.58
C ALA A 74 -4.18 10.99 -3.31
N LEU A 75 -5.39 10.57 -3.67
CA LEU A 75 -6.43 11.46 -4.23
C LEU A 75 -6.84 12.54 -3.24
N ILE A 76 -7.09 12.16 -1.98
CA ILE A 76 -7.50 13.10 -0.92
C ILE A 76 -6.44 14.18 -0.67
N PHE A 77 -5.16 13.80 -0.70
CA PHE A 77 -4.04 14.72 -0.47
C PHE A 77 -3.51 15.41 -1.73
N GLY A 78 -4.10 15.17 -2.90
CA GLY A 78 -3.71 15.78 -4.17
C GLY A 78 -2.36 15.29 -4.74
N GLU A 79 -1.86 14.14 -4.30
CA GLU A 79 -0.60 13.54 -4.74
C GLU A 79 -0.84 12.30 -5.65
N TYR A 80 -2.04 12.19 -6.24
CA TYR A 80 -2.44 11.06 -7.08
C TYR A 80 -1.47 10.78 -8.22
N ASP A 81 -1.02 11.78 -8.98
CA ASP A 81 -0.10 11.58 -10.11
C ASP A 81 1.23 10.96 -9.68
N TYR A 82 1.73 11.36 -8.49
CA TYR A 82 2.96 10.80 -7.94
C TYR A 82 2.77 9.32 -7.58
N PHE A 83 1.71 9.00 -6.82
CA PHE A 83 1.44 7.63 -6.40
C PHE A 83 0.97 6.73 -7.56
N GLN A 84 0.31 7.26 -8.58
CA GLN A 84 -0.07 6.52 -9.77
C GLN A 84 1.15 6.16 -10.62
N LYS A 85 2.14 7.05 -10.75
CA LYS A 85 3.44 6.73 -11.37
C LYS A 85 4.20 5.66 -10.57
N PHE A 86 4.19 5.79 -9.24
CA PHE A 86 4.77 4.78 -8.34
C PHE A 86 4.10 3.42 -8.52
N PHE A 87 2.77 3.38 -8.56
CA PHE A 87 1.98 2.17 -8.79
C PHE A 87 2.24 1.56 -10.18
N LYS A 88 2.28 2.37 -11.24
CA LYS A 88 2.60 1.91 -12.61
C LYS A 88 4.02 1.31 -12.67
N LYS A 89 4.99 1.92 -12.00
CA LYS A 89 6.36 1.38 -11.91
C LYS A 89 6.39 0.03 -11.20
N PHE A 90 5.61 -0.13 -10.13
CA PHE A 90 5.44 -1.40 -9.44
C PHE A 90 4.77 -2.46 -10.34
N PHE A 91 3.70 -2.11 -11.04
CA PHE A 91 3.00 -3.04 -11.92
C PHE A 91 3.82 -3.44 -13.15
N ASN A 92 4.65 -2.53 -13.67
CA ASN A 92 5.59 -2.82 -14.75
C ASN A 92 6.67 -3.83 -14.32
N LEU A 93 6.96 -3.97 -13.02
CA LEU A 93 7.84 -5.03 -12.52
C LEU A 93 7.16 -6.42 -12.58
N PHE A 94 5.83 -6.48 -12.43
CA PHE A 94 5.05 -7.72 -12.52
C PHE A 94 4.67 -8.11 -13.95
N LYS A 95 4.77 -7.18 -14.92
CA LYS A 95 4.75 -7.55 -16.34
C LYS A 95 6.03 -8.30 -16.67
N PHE A 96 5.99 -9.62 -16.48
CA PHE A 96 6.92 -10.54 -17.13
C PHE A 96 6.93 -10.23 -18.63
N LYS A 97 8.10 -9.85 -19.13
CA LYS A 97 8.36 -9.73 -20.56
C LYS A 97 8.69 -11.10 -21.14
#